data_AF-A0A829YAW6-F1
#
_entry.id   AF-A0A829YAW6-F1
#
_cell.length_a   1.000
_cell.length_b   1.000
_cell.length_c   1.000
_cell.angle_alpha   90.00
_cell.angle_beta   90.00
_cell.angle_gamma   90.00
#
_symmetry.space_group_name_H-M   'P 1'
#
loop_
_entity.id
_entity.type
_entity.pdbx_description
1 polymer ?
#
loop_
_entity_poly.entity_id
_entity_poly.type
_entity_poly.pdbx_seq_one_letter_code
_entity_poly.pdbx_strand_id
1 'polypeptide(L)'
;MEFHAVVDLLRAATNRYEASFASKLFATINPSAPVIDSVVLKNLGLRIPPASASNRAAGILRLHNELSRQLAEFLPTHNGQYLVQKFDAAYIAVAATVTPEENLDLALWQSRANAPLKGDARRAGRSSRRRSLRGDVPE
;
A
#
# COMPACT_ATOMS: atom_id res chain seq x y z
N MET A 1 -9.76 -15.87 14.54
CA MET A 1 -8.41 -16.40 14.20
C MET A 1 -7.53 -15.20 13.97
N GLU A 2 -6.28 -15.23 14.43
CA GLU A 2 -5.37 -14.08 14.31
C GLU A 2 -4.43 -14.24 13.11
N PHE A 3 -4.00 -13.11 12.53
CA PHE A 3 -3.09 -13.10 11.37
C PHE A 3 -1.79 -13.88 11.62
N HIS A 4 -1.24 -13.81 12.84
CA HIS A 4 -0.01 -14.52 13.18
C HIS A 4 -0.15 -16.05 13.01
N ALA A 5 -1.30 -16.62 13.38
CA ALA A 5 -1.55 -18.05 13.24
C ALA A 5 -1.52 -18.50 11.78
N VAL A 6 -2.02 -17.67 10.85
CA VAL A 6 -1.94 -17.96 9.40
C VAL A 6 -0.48 -17.93 8.92
N VAL A 7 0.32 -16.96 9.38
CA VAL A 7 1.76 -16.87 9.06
C VAL A 7 2.52 -18.09 9.58
N ASP A 8 2.25 -18.52 10.82
CA ASP A 8 2.95 -19.63 11.46
C ASP A 8 2.54 -21.00 10.85
N LEU A 9 1.26 -21.20 10.55
CA LEU A 9 0.77 -22.41 9.86
C LEU A 9 1.34 -22.54 8.45
N LEU A 10 1.35 -21.45 7.67
CA LEU A 10 1.99 -21.43 6.34
C LEU A 10 3.50 -21.64 6.44
N ARG A 11 4.16 -21.09 7.47
CA ARG A 11 5.58 -21.32 7.71
C ARG A 11 5.87 -22.79 8.00
N ALA A 12 5.05 -23.45 8.81
CA ALA A 12 5.17 -24.87 9.10
C ALA A 12 4.97 -25.73 7.85
N ALA A 13 3.98 -25.41 7.01
CA ALA A 13 3.66 -26.18 5.80
C ALA A 13 4.65 -25.96 4.63
N THR A 14 5.21 -24.75 4.47
CA THR A 14 6.03 -24.38 3.29
C THR A 14 7.51 -24.18 3.58
N ASN A 15 7.89 -24.14 4.87
CA ASN A 15 9.21 -23.70 5.33
C ASN A 15 9.62 -22.29 4.81
N ARG A 16 8.64 -21.43 4.52
CA ARG A 16 8.81 -20.04 4.01
C ARG A 16 7.92 -19.05 4.76
N TYR A 17 8.31 -17.78 4.76
CA TYR A 17 7.44 -16.69 5.23
C TYR A 17 6.86 -15.96 4.02
N GLU A 18 5.61 -16.26 3.69
CA GLU A 18 4.91 -15.80 2.48
C GLU A 18 3.88 -14.72 2.83
N ALA A 19 4.35 -13.57 3.34
CA ALA A 19 3.51 -12.50 3.87
C ALA A 19 2.32 -12.11 2.96
N SER A 20 2.57 -11.96 1.65
CA SER A 20 1.57 -11.59 0.65
C SER A 20 0.56 -12.69 0.31
N PHE A 21 0.85 -13.95 0.62
CA PHE A 21 -0.09 -15.07 0.48
C PHE A 21 -0.86 -15.28 1.79
N ALA A 22 -0.16 -15.22 2.92
CA ALA A 22 -0.74 -15.26 4.26
C ALA A 22 -1.83 -14.20 4.47
N SER A 23 -1.60 -12.95 4.04
CA SER A 23 -2.60 -11.89 4.17
C SER A 23 -3.83 -12.10 3.28
N LYS A 24 -3.67 -12.70 2.09
CA LYS A 24 -4.80 -13.03 1.20
C LYS A 24 -5.66 -14.14 1.79
N LEU A 25 -5.03 -15.18 2.34
CA LEU A 25 -5.74 -16.24 3.07
C LEU A 25 -6.40 -15.71 4.34
N PHE A 26 -5.77 -14.76 5.04
CA PHE A 26 -6.38 -14.12 6.20
C PHE A 26 -7.60 -13.27 5.83
N ALA A 27 -7.53 -12.49 4.74
CA ALA A 27 -8.65 -11.70 4.24
C ALA A 27 -9.88 -12.55 3.89
N THR A 28 -9.72 -13.79 3.40
CA THR A 28 -10.87 -14.70 3.17
C THR A 28 -11.59 -15.15 4.45
N ILE A 29 -10.95 -15.02 5.62
CA ILE A 29 -11.52 -15.35 6.93
C ILE A 29 -11.99 -14.07 7.65
N ASN A 30 -11.34 -12.93 7.38
CA ASN A 30 -11.65 -11.62 7.94
C ASN A 30 -11.55 -10.56 6.82
N PRO A 31 -12.65 -10.26 6.10
CA PRO A 31 -12.62 -9.37 4.92
C PRO A 31 -12.09 -7.96 5.19
N SER A 32 -12.28 -7.42 6.40
CA SER A 32 -11.71 -6.12 6.79
C SER A 32 -10.21 -6.15 7.13
N ALA A 33 -9.53 -7.30 6.95
CA ALA A 33 -8.08 -7.40 7.09
C ALA A 33 -7.37 -7.09 5.76
N PRO A 34 -6.37 -6.19 5.76
CA PRO A 34 -5.78 -5.70 4.52
C PRO A 34 -4.77 -6.66 3.90
N VAL A 35 -4.63 -6.58 2.58
CA VAL A 35 -3.76 -7.46 1.81
C VAL A 35 -2.36 -6.85 1.66
N ILE A 36 -1.35 -7.59 2.10
CA ILE A 36 0.06 -7.26 1.86
C ILE A 36 0.37 -7.47 0.36
N ASP A 37 0.20 -6.43 -0.44
CA ASP A 37 0.57 -6.40 -1.86
C ASP A 37 1.70 -5.41 -2.17
N SER A 38 2.60 -5.76 -3.09
CA SER A 38 3.80 -4.95 -3.36
C SER A 38 3.48 -3.57 -3.97
N VAL A 39 2.36 -3.42 -4.68
CA VAL A 39 1.88 -2.12 -5.20
C VAL A 39 1.28 -1.29 -4.06
N VAL A 40 0.40 -1.87 -3.26
CA VAL A 40 -0.24 -1.21 -2.11
C VAL A 40 0.82 -0.70 -1.13
N LEU A 41 1.76 -1.56 -0.73
CA LEU A 41 2.87 -1.16 0.15
C LEU A 41 3.73 -0.05 -0.46
N LYS A 42 4.04 -0.10 -1.77
CA LYS A 42 4.81 0.94 -2.46
C LYS A 42 4.11 2.30 -2.41
N ASN A 43 2.79 2.33 -2.60
CA ASN A 43 1.99 3.56 -2.53
C ASN A 43 1.95 4.15 -1.12
N LEU A 44 1.97 3.30 -0.09
CA LEU A 44 1.99 3.66 1.33
C LEU A 44 3.42 3.86 1.90
N GLY A 45 4.47 3.73 1.08
CA GLY A 45 5.88 3.84 1.52
C GLY A 45 6.38 2.67 2.38
N LEU A 46 5.58 1.61 2.53
CA LEU A 46 5.87 0.42 3.33
C LEU A 46 6.67 -0.62 2.54
N ARG A 47 7.31 -1.57 3.25
CA ARG A 47 8.11 -2.65 2.65
C ARG A 47 8.03 -3.96 3.43
N ILE A 48 8.05 -5.08 2.71
CA ILE A 48 8.16 -6.43 3.30
C ILE A 48 9.56 -6.61 3.92
N PRO A 49 9.68 -7.15 5.15
CA PRO A 49 10.98 -7.46 5.75
C PRO A 49 11.79 -8.45 4.90
N PRO A 50 13.12 -8.24 4.75
CA PRO A 50 13.96 -9.07 3.89
C PRO A 50 13.99 -10.53 4.37
N ALA A 51 14.22 -11.46 3.44
CA ALA A 51 14.20 -12.90 3.72
C ALA A 51 15.20 -13.33 4.80
N SER A 52 16.32 -12.61 4.94
CA SER A 52 17.40 -12.82 5.90
C SER A 52 17.15 -12.20 7.30
N ALA A 53 16.04 -11.50 7.52
CA ALA A 53 15.77 -10.89 8.83
C ALA A 53 15.56 -11.97 9.92
N SER A 54 16.37 -11.96 10.98
CA SER A 54 16.25 -12.90 12.10
C SER A 54 14.89 -12.84 12.79
N ASN A 55 14.25 -11.67 12.81
CA ASN A 55 12.92 -11.43 13.39
C ASN A 55 11.81 -11.30 12.32
N ARG A 56 11.96 -11.94 11.15
CA ARG A 56 11.07 -11.76 9.98
C ARG A 56 9.59 -11.94 10.28
N ALA A 57 9.20 -12.93 11.09
CA ALA A 57 7.81 -13.14 11.51
C ALA A 57 7.25 -11.89 12.20
N ALA A 58 7.88 -11.44 13.29
CA ALA A 58 7.48 -10.23 14.01
C ALA A 58 7.51 -8.97 13.12
N GLY A 59 8.40 -8.90 12.13
CA GLY A 59 8.41 -7.84 11.12
C GLY A 59 7.18 -7.86 10.21
N ILE A 60 6.70 -9.04 9.81
CA ILE A 60 5.49 -9.22 8.98
C ILE A 60 4.23 -8.86 9.77
N LEU A 61 4.15 -9.25 11.04
CA LEU A 61 3.06 -8.84 11.95
C LEU A 61 3.01 -7.32 12.11
N ARG A 62 4.15 -6.66 12.36
CA ARG A 62 4.22 -5.18 12.43
C ARG A 62 3.80 -4.52 11.13
N LEU A 63 4.22 -5.06 9.98
CA LEU A 63 3.83 -4.56 8.67
C LEU A 63 2.31 -4.64 8.44
N HIS A 64 1.68 -5.77 8.79
CA HIS A 64 0.24 -5.94 8.67
C HIS A 64 -0.52 -4.94 9.56
N ASN A 65 -0.11 -4.80 10.82
CA ASN A 65 -0.75 -3.87 11.76
C ASN A 65 -0.59 -2.40 11.31
N GLU A 66 0.57 -2.03 10.78
CA GLU A 66 0.82 -0.68 10.24
C GLU A 66 0.00 -0.43 8.96
N LEU A 67 -0.14 -1.43 8.08
CA LEU A 67 -1.02 -1.37 6.92
C LEU A 67 -2.49 -1.19 7.34
N SER A 68 -2.97 -1.96 8.33
CA SER A 68 -4.32 -1.81 8.91
C SER A 68 -4.53 -0.41 9.47
N ARG A 69 -3.56 0.13 10.21
CA ARG A 69 -3.61 1.48 10.77
C ARG A 69 -3.74 2.55 9.67
N GLN A 70 -2.89 2.50 8.65
CA GLN A 70 -2.92 3.50 7.57
C GLN A 70 -4.21 3.45 6.75
N LEU A 71 -4.77 2.27 6.49
CA LEU A 71 -6.05 2.13 5.79
C LEU A 71 -7.21 2.63 6.65
N ALA A 72 -7.24 2.29 7.94
CA ALA A 72 -8.24 2.79 8.89
C ALA A 72 -8.18 4.32 9.10
N GLU A 73 -7.00 4.93 8.99
CA GLU A 73 -6.82 6.39 9.01
C GLU A 73 -7.22 7.06 7.69
N PHE A 74 -7.02 6.40 6.55
CA PHE A 74 -7.37 6.93 5.23
C PHE A 74 -8.87 6.81 4.92
N LEU A 75 -9.52 5.72 5.34
CA LEU A 75 -10.92 5.41 5.06
C LEU A 75 -11.93 6.52 5.45
N PRO A 76 -11.85 7.17 6.64
CA PRO A 76 -12.76 8.26 7.01
C PRO A 76 -12.44 9.60 6.32
N THR A 77 -11.33 9.71 5.57
CA THR A 77 -11.01 10.95 4.85
C THR A 77 -11.96 11.17 3.67
N HIS A 78 -12.08 12.41 3.22
CA HIS A 78 -12.87 12.74 2.01
C HIS A 78 -12.45 11.90 0.79
N ASN A 79 -11.14 11.67 0.61
CA ASN A 79 -10.62 10.87 -0.50
C ASN A 79 -10.90 9.37 -0.32
N GLY A 80 -10.83 8.85 0.90
CA GLY A 80 -11.22 7.46 1.21
C GLY A 80 -12.69 7.20 0.91
N GLN A 81 -13.57 8.04 1.46
CA GLN A 81 -15.01 7.99 1.21
C GLN A 81 -15.35 8.15 -0.28
N TYR A 82 -14.68 9.06 -0.99
CA TYR A 82 -14.85 9.23 -2.43
C TYR A 82 -14.49 7.97 -3.22
N LEU A 83 -13.38 7.29 -2.89
CA LEU A 83 -12.98 6.05 -3.56
C LEU A 83 -13.98 4.92 -3.32
N VAL A 84 -14.47 4.76 -2.08
CA VAL A 84 -15.51 3.77 -1.74
C VAL A 84 -16.80 4.05 -2.51
N GLN A 85 -17.33 5.28 -2.46
CA GLN A 85 -18.54 5.66 -3.20
C GLN A 85 -18.40 5.48 -4.73
N LYS A 86 -17.20 5.72 -5.28
CA LYS A 86 -16.91 5.48 -6.70
C LYS A 86 -16.84 4.00 -7.04
N PHE A 87 -16.35 3.15 -6.15
CA PHE A 87 -16.43 1.71 -6.31
C PHE A 87 -17.90 1.24 -6.26
N ASP A 88 -18.65 1.62 -5.22
CA ASP A 88 -20.02 1.15 -5.01
C ASP A 88 -20.94 1.52 -6.19
N ALA A 89 -20.78 2.74 -6.72
CA ALA A 89 -21.51 3.20 -7.91
C ALA A 89 -21.09 2.50 -9.21
N ALA A 90 -19.84 2.01 -9.31
CA ALA A 90 -19.35 1.26 -10.48
C ALA A 90 -19.69 -0.23 -10.41
N TYR A 91 -19.83 -0.78 -9.20
CA TYR A 91 -19.94 -2.22 -8.93
C TYR A 91 -21.18 -2.57 -8.08
N ILE A 92 -22.31 -1.88 -8.33
CA ILE A 92 -23.58 -1.98 -7.59
C ILE A 92 -24.00 -3.44 -7.29
N ALA A 93 -23.78 -4.37 -8.23
CA ALA A 93 -24.15 -5.78 -8.07
C ALA A 93 -23.37 -6.55 -7.00
N VAL A 94 -22.19 -6.05 -6.57
CA VAL A 94 -21.34 -6.67 -5.53
C VAL A 94 -21.01 -5.72 -4.37
N ALA A 95 -21.33 -4.42 -4.47
CA ALA A 95 -21.05 -3.41 -3.45
C ALA A 95 -21.57 -3.77 -2.04
N ALA A 96 -22.69 -4.50 -1.94
CA ALA A 96 -23.23 -4.97 -0.65
C ALA A 96 -22.43 -6.13 -0.01
N THR A 97 -21.47 -6.70 -0.71
CA THR A 97 -20.67 -7.87 -0.27
C THR A 97 -19.16 -7.60 -0.18
N VAL A 98 -18.69 -6.44 -0.65
CA VAL A 98 -17.28 -6.04 -0.59
C VAL A 98 -17.11 -5.00 0.51
N THR A 99 -16.09 -5.15 1.34
CA THR A 99 -15.80 -4.21 2.42
C THR A 99 -15.15 -2.91 1.90
N PRO A 100 -15.28 -1.78 2.63
CA PRO A 100 -14.58 -0.55 2.27
C PRO A 100 -13.06 -0.70 2.26
N GLU A 101 -12.50 -1.61 3.07
CA GLU A 101 -11.07 -1.96 3.06
C GLU A 101 -10.66 -2.65 1.75
N GLU A 102 -11.41 -3.66 1.28
CA GLU A 102 -11.17 -4.33 0.00
C GLU A 102 -11.30 -3.38 -1.20
N ASN A 103 -12.27 -2.47 -1.15
CA ASN A 103 -12.45 -1.40 -2.16
C ASN A 103 -11.20 -0.51 -2.25
N LEU A 104 -10.64 -0.13 -1.10
CA LEU A 104 -9.47 0.74 -1.01
C LEU A 104 -8.19 0.01 -1.47
N ASP A 105 -7.99 -1.24 -1.06
CA ASP A 105 -6.87 -2.08 -1.53
C ASP A 105 -6.90 -2.23 -3.06
N LEU A 106 -8.08 -2.47 -3.66
CA LEU A 106 -8.22 -2.54 -5.12
C LEU A 106 -7.93 -1.20 -5.80
N ALA A 107 -8.42 -0.09 -5.26
CA ALA A 107 -8.17 1.25 -5.81
C ALA A 107 -6.66 1.58 -5.78
N LEU A 108 -5.97 1.26 -4.69
CA LEU A 108 -4.52 1.40 -4.57
C LEU A 108 -3.78 0.50 -5.58
N TRP A 109 -4.23 -0.73 -5.79
CA TRP A 109 -3.64 -1.64 -6.79
C TRP A 109 -3.82 -1.15 -8.24
N GLN A 110 -5.01 -0.65 -8.60
CA GLN A 110 -5.27 -0.11 -9.94
C GLN A 110 -4.42 1.13 -10.26
N SER A 111 -4.03 1.91 -9.24
CA SER A 111 -3.19 3.10 -9.44
C SER A 111 -1.76 2.80 -9.94
N ARG A 112 -1.35 1.52 -10.05
CA ARG A 112 -0.06 1.05 -10.60
C ARG A 112 0.36 1.65 -11.95
N ALA A 113 -0.59 2.13 -12.76
CA ALA A 113 -0.33 2.75 -14.05
C ALA A 113 0.06 4.24 -13.96
N ASN A 114 -0.22 4.91 -12.84
CA ASN A 114 0.08 6.33 -12.63
C ASN A 114 1.17 6.52 -11.56
N ALA A 115 1.98 7.55 -11.75
CA ALA A 115 2.97 7.99 -10.76
C ALA A 115 2.27 8.32 -9.42
N PRO A 116 2.97 8.20 -8.27
CA PRO A 116 2.35 8.35 -6.95
C PRO A 116 1.62 9.69 -6.82
N LEU A 117 0.51 9.67 -6.07
CA LEU A 117 -0.26 10.85 -5.68
C LEU A 117 0.60 11.78 -4.82
N LYS A 118 1.46 12.58 -5.47
CA LYS A 118 2.15 13.70 -4.86
C LYS A 118 1.09 14.70 -4.45
N GLY A 119 0.87 14.83 -3.15
CA GLY A 119 0.01 15.89 -2.61
C GLY A 119 0.48 17.25 -3.08
N ASP A 120 -0.47 18.14 -3.34
CA ASP A 120 -0.23 19.52 -3.78
C ASP A 120 0.57 20.30 -2.73
N ALA A 121 1.89 20.32 -2.90
CA ALA A 121 2.79 21.12 -2.10
C ALA A 121 3.83 21.82 -3.00
N ARG A 122 3.73 23.16 -3.03
CA ARG A 122 4.72 24.12 -3.54
C ARG A 122 4.79 24.32 -5.06
N ARG A 123 3.73 24.89 -5.62
CA ARG A 123 3.85 25.80 -6.78
C ARG A 123 4.31 27.19 -6.31
N ALA A 124 5.62 27.36 -6.07
CA ALA A 124 6.19 28.65 -5.70
C ALA A 124 7.63 28.83 -6.22
N GLY A 125 7.86 29.88 -7.02
CA GLY A 125 9.19 30.49 -7.18
C GLY A 125 10.20 29.80 -8.11
N ARG A 126 9.96 29.80 -9.43
CA ARG A 126 11.06 29.91 -10.42
C ARG A 126 11.11 31.33 -10.97
N SER A 127 11.86 32.19 -10.28
CA SER A 127 12.26 33.50 -10.82
C SER A 127 13.67 33.41 -11.41
N SER A 128 13.78 33.94 -12.63
CA SER A 128 14.97 34.19 -13.44
C SER A 128 16.34 34.26 -12.75
N ARG A 129 17.34 33.57 -13.33
CA ARG A 129 18.70 34.11 -13.48
C ARG A 129 19.27 33.77 -14.85
N ARG A 130 20.05 34.71 -15.40
CA ARG A 130 20.44 34.78 -16.81
C ARG A 130 21.73 34.02 -17.12
N ARG A 131 21.84 33.67 -18.39
CA ARG A 131 23.03 33.23 -19.15
C ARG A 131 24.27 34.11 -18.90
N SER A 132 25.36 33.46 -18.48
CA SER A 132 26.78 33.77 -18.73
C SER A 132 27.59 32.54 -18.31
N LEU A 133 28.71 32.15 -18.95
CA LEU A 133 29.32 32.65 -20.19
C LEU A 133 29.97 31.44 -20.93
N ARG A 134 31.04 31.63 -21.69
CA ARG A 134 32.01 30.59 -22.10
C ARG A 134 33.36 30.91 -21.44
N GLY A 135 34.12 29.87 -21.10
CA GLY A 135 35.56 30.00 -20.80
C GLY A 135 36.35 29.36 -21.92
N ASP A 136 37.15 30.16 -22.62
CA ASP A 136 38.18 29.68 -23.54
C ASP A 136 39.43 29.29 -22.74
N VAL A 137 40.15 28.27 -23.19
CA VAL A 137 41.50 27.93 -22.72
C VAL A 137 42.34 27.50 -23.92
N PRO A 138 43.36 28.29 -24.31
CA PRO A 138 44.45 27.84 -25.16
C PRO A 138 45.65 27.35 -24.34
N GLU A 139 46.62 26.75 -25.02
CA GLU A 139 47.93 26.31 -24.50
C GLU A 139 48.82 27.46 -23.99
#